data_AF-A0A7C5N3F4-F1
#
_entry.id   AF-A0A7C5N3F4-F1
#
_cell.length_a   1.000
_cell.length_b   1.000
_cell.length_c   1.000
_cell.angle_alpha   90.00
_cell.angle_beta   90.00
_cell.angle_gamma   90.00
#
_symmetry.space_group_name_H-M   'P 1'
#
loop_
_entity.id
_entity.type
_entity.pdbx_description
1 polymer ?
#
loop_
_entity_poly.entity_id
_entity_poly.type
_entity_poly.pdbx_seq_one_letter_code
_entity_poly.pdbx_strand_id
1 'polypeptide(L)'
;MRLHHGALIALAMGLGLGIPFLVGGHDLLPQLRKVSAGELAILLGMVFVGWNLNAGRLRLLASGIGLRLGQGQALATVMATEFAICATPAGSGGPLAHAWLLRQRGVATPRALALYAADQY
;
A
#
# COMPACT_ATOMS: atom_id res chain seq x y z
N MET A 1 -23.37 -12.01 16.58
CA MET A 1 -22.00 -11.95 16.01
C MET A 1 -21.68 -10.68 15.17
N ARG A 2 -22.58 -10.14 14.33
CA ARG A 2 -22.28 -8.94 13.50
C ARG A 2 -22.02 -7.63 14.27
N LEU A 3 -22.75 -7.38 15.35
CA LEU A 3 -22.61 -6.16 16.18
C LEU A 3 -21.21 -6.02 16.84
N HIS A 4 -20.59 -7.13 17.23
CA HIS A 4 -19.26 -7.11 17.84
C HIS A 4 -18.15 -6.71 16.85
N HIS A 5 -18.27 -7.11 15.57
CA HIS A 5 -17.28 -6.74 14.54
C HIS A 5 -17.35 -5.24 14.20
N GLY A 6 -18.56 -4.69 14.09
CA GLY A 6 -18.75 -3.26 13.89
C GLY A 6 -18.19 -2.43 15.05
N ALA A 7 -18.40 -2.87 16.29
CA ALA A 7 -17.85 -2.22 17.47
C ALA A 7 -16.31 -2.26 17.49
N LEU A 8 -15.69 -3.38 17.11
CA LEU A 8 -14.23 -3.50 17.02
C LEU A 8 -13.64 -2.60 15.93
N ILE A 9 -14.28 -2.48 14.77
CA ILE A 9 -13.85 -1.57 13.70
C ILE A 9 -13.95 -0.11 14.18
N ALA A 10 -15.08 0.27 14.78
CA ALA A 10 -15.27 1.61 15.31
C ALA A 10 -14.24 1.94 16.40
N LEU A 11 -13.94 0.99 17.27
CA LEU A 11 -12.89 1.13 18.29
C LEU A 11 -11.51 1.29 17.65
N ALA A 12 -11.16 0.47 16.66
CA ALA A 12 -9.88 0.55 15.95
C ALA A 12 -9.72 1.89 15.22
N MET A 13 -10.77 2.37 14.54
CA MET A 13 -10.77 3.69 13.91
C MET A 13 -10.65 4.82 14.95
N GLY A 14 -11.39 4.71 16.05
CA GLY A 14 -11.35 5.68 17.16
C GLY A 14 -9.96 5.76 17.80
N LEU A 15 -9.32 4.62 18.03
CA LEU A 15 -7.94 4.58 18.54
C LEU A 15 -6.94 5.10 17.51
N GLY A 16 -7.02 4.66 16.25
CA GLY A 16 -6.11 5.09 15.19
C GLY A 16 -6.15 6.60 14.93
N LEU A 17 -7.33 7.21 15.00
CA LEU A 17 -7.50 8.65 14.87
C LEU A 17 -7.21 9.39 16.18
N GLY A 18 -7.58 8.84 17.32
CA GLY A 18 -7.51 9.50 18.63
C GLY A 18 -6.11 9.52 19.25
N ILE A 19 -5.33 8.44 19.10
CA ILE A 19 -3.98 8.33 19.67
C ILE A 19 -3.08 9.50 19.23
N PRO A 20 -3.00 9.86 17.93
CA PRO A 20 -2.23 11.03 17.50
C PRO A 20 -2.60 12.32 18.25
N PHE A 21 -3.89 12.57 18.51
CA PHE A 21 -4.32 13.75 19.26
C PHE A 21 -3.95 13.68 20.75
N LEU A 22 -4.03 12.50 21.36
CA LEU A 22 -3.63 12.26 22.75
C LEU A 22 -2.12 12.43 22.99
N VAL A 23 -1.30 12.16 21.97
CA VAL A 23 0.18 12.26 22.04
C VAL A 23 0.69 13.64 21.58
N GLY A 24 -0.19 14.64 21.42
CA GLY A 24 0.22 16.01 21.08
C GLY A 24 0.18 16.34 19.59
N GLY A 25 -0.46 15.52 18.74
CA GLY A 25 -0.57 15.77 17.30
C GLY A 25 -1.32 17.07 16.92
N HIS A 26 -2.02 17.69 17.87
CA HIS A 26 -2.60 19.01 17.67
C HIS A 26 -1.55 20.10 17.39
N ASP A 27 -0.36 19.98 17.98
CA ASP A 27 0.75 20.91 17.77
C ASP A 27 1.40 20.78 16.38
N LEU A 28 1.10 19.70 15.65
CA LEU A 28 1.57 19.47 14.28
C LEU A 28 0.69 20.17 13.24
N LEU A 29 -0.59 20.40 13.52
CA LEU A 29 -1.53 21.03 12.57
C LEU A 29 -1.06 22.43 12.11
N PRO A 30 -0.59 23.33 12.99
CA PRO A 30 -0.02 24.60 12.57
C PRO A 30 1.28 24.45 11.76
N GLN A 31 2.05 23.38 12.00
CA GLN A 31 3.31 23.11 11.29
C GLN A 31 3.05 22.60 9.87
N LEU A 32 1.99 21.83 9.64
CA LEU A 32 1.57 21.40 8.30
C LEU A 32 1.32 22.59 7.36
N ARG A 33 0.84 23.72 7.90
CA ARG A 33 0.64 24.95 7.10
C ARG A 33 1.94 25.59 6.63
N LYS A 34 3.08 25.26 7.24
CA LYS A 34 4.40 25.76 6.85
C LYS A 34 5.02 24.97 5.71
N VAL A 35 4.49 23.78 5.42
CA VAL A 35 4.97 22.96 4.30
C VAL A 35 4.57 23.65 3.00
N SER A 36 5.58 24.01 2.21
CA SER A 36 5.39 24.64 0.92
C SER A 36 4.85 23.63 -0.11
N ALA A 37 4.19 24.15 -1.15
CA ALA A 37 3.74 23.32 -2.28
C ALA A 37 4.91 22.63 -3.00
N GLY A 38 6.10 23.26 -3.00
CA GLY A 38 7.31 22.68 -3.58
C GLY A 38 7.80 21.46 -2.82
N GLU A 39 7.82 21.51 -1.49
CA GLU A 39 8.17 20.35 -0.65
C GLU A 39 7.17 19.19 -0.83
N LEU A 40 5.87 19.50 -0.89
CA LEU A 40 4.84 18.50 -1.20
C LEU A 40 5.04 17.87 -2.59
N ALA A 41 5.39 18.68 -3.59
CA ALA A 41 5.66 18.19 -4.94
C ALA A 41 6.91 17.28 -4.97
N ILE A 42 7.96 17.62 -4.23
CA ILE A 42 9.17 16.78 -4.11
C ILE A 42 8.81 15.45 -3.44
N LEU A 43 8.06 15.46 -2.33
CA LEU A 43 7.63 14.25 -1.63
C LEU A 43 6.79 13.35 -2.54
N LEU A 44 5.80 13.91 -3.23
CA LEU A 44 4.98 13.17 -4.19
C LEU A 44 5.83 12.63 -5.36
N GLY A 45 6.79 13.41 -5.84
CA GLY A 45 7.75 13.00 -6.85
C GLY A 45 8.58 11.79 -6.40
N MET A 46 9.11 11.81 -5.17
CA MET A 46 9.83 10.69 -4.59
C MET A 46 8.97 9.44 -4.48
N VAL A 47 7.72 9.56 -4.03
CA VAL A 47 6.76 8.45 -3.97
C VAL A 47 6.52 7.88 -5.37
N PHE A 48 6.30 8.72 -6.37
CA PHE A 48 6.07 8.28 -7.74
C PHE A 48 7.29 7.59 -8.36
N VAL A 49 8.49 8.10 -8.11
CA VAL A 49 9.74 7.45 -8.51
C VAL A 49 9.87 6.09 -7.83
N GLY A 50 9.65 6.03 -6.52
CA GLY A 50 9.65 4.78 -5.75
C GLY A 50 8.68 3.74 -6.30
N TRP A 51 7.45 4.13 -6.65
CA TRP A 51 6.49 3.23 -7.29
C TRP A 51 6.98 2.70 -8.63
N ASN A 52 7.66 3.51 -9.45
CA ASN A 52 8.23 3.05 -10.72
C ASN A 52 9.39 2.07 -10.53
N LEU A 53 10.24 2.30 -9.53
CA LEU A 53 11.32 1.37 -9.17
C LEU A 53 10.76 0.04 -8.67
N ASN A 54 9.75 0.07 -7.78
CA ASN A 54 9.05 -1.12 -7.30
C ASN A 54 8.34 -1.85 -8.45
N ALA A 55 7.74 -1.12 -9.40
CA ALA A 55 7.16 -1.72 -10.60
C ALA A 55 8.23 -2.42 -11.46
N GLY A 56 9.41 -1.83 -11.59
CA GLY A 56 10.56 -2.47 -12.24
C GLY A 56 10.97 -3.76 -11.53
N ARG A 57 11.10 -3.74 -10.20
CA ARG A 57 11.38 -4.93 -9.38
C ARG A 57 10.34 -6.02 -9.58
N LEU A 58 9.05 -5.68 -9.49
CA LEU A 58 7.96 -6.63 -9.72
C LEU A 58 8.02 -7.25 -11.12
N ARG A 59 8.36 -6.46 -12.16
CA ARG A 59 8.52 -6.99 -13.53
C ARG A 59 9.68 -7.96 -13.64
N LEU A 60 10.80 -7.68 -12.98
CA LEU A 60 11.96 -8.58 -12.94
C LEU A 60 11.60 -9.90 -12.26
N LEU A 61 11.00 -9.84 -11.07
CA LEU A 61 10.56 -11.03 -10.33
C LEU A 61 9.51 -11.83 -11.12
N ALA A 62 8.53 -11.15 -11.71
CA ALA A 62 7.52 -11.78 -12.57
C ALA A 62 8.16 -12.47 -13.79
N SER A 63 9.14 -11.83 -14.43
CA SER A 63 9.84 -12.42 -15.57
C SER A 63 10.60 -13.69 -15.21
N GLY A 64 11.18 -13.75 -14.00
CA GLY A 64 11.87 -14.94 -13.47
C GLY A 64 10.94 -16.15 -13.29
N ILE A 65 9.63 -15.92 -13.21
CA ILE A 65 8.60 -16.96 -13.14
C ILE A 65 7.80 -17.10 -14.45
N GLY A 66 8.28 -16.55 -15.56
CA GLY A 66 7.64 -16.65 -16.89
C GLY A 66 6.44 -15.71 -17.11
N LEU A 67 6.18 -14.79 -16.19
CA LEU A 67 5.11 -13.79 -16.30
C LEU A 67 5.64 -12.49 -16.89
N ARG A 68 5.13 -12.07 -18.05
CA ARG A 68 5.49 -10.79 -18.67
C ARG A 68 4.48 -9.71 -18.26
N LEU A 69 4.90 -8.80 -17.39
CA LEU A 69 4.11 -7.62 -17.00
C LEU A 69 4.58 -6.38 -17.75
N GLY A 70 3.63 -5.63 -18.32
CA GLY A 70 3.91 -4.29 -18.85
C GLY A 70 4.16 -3.29 -17.72
N GLN A 71 4.88 -2.19 -18.01
CA GLN A 71 5.21 -1.16 -17.00
C GLN A 71 3.95 -0.59 -16.31
N GLY A 72 2.93 -0.20 -17.09
CA GLY A 72 1.69 0.33 -16.52
C GLY A 72 0.94 -0.68 -15.64
N GLN A 73 0.98 -1.97 -15.99
CA GLN A 73 0.34 -3.02 -15.20
C GLN A 73 1.06 -3.26 -13.88
N ALA A 74 2.39 -3.27 -13.90
CA ALA A 74 3.21 -3.39 -12.71
C ALA A 74 3.02 -2.17 -11.79
N LEU A 75 3.06 -0.96 -12.36
CA LEU A 75 2.84 0.28 -11.61
C LEU A 75 1.46 0.32 -10.96
N ALA A 76 0.40 -0.03 -11.69
CA ALA A 76 -0.95 -0.13 -11.13
C ALA A 76 -1.05 -1.16 -10.00
N THR A 77 -0.33 -2.29 -10.12
CA THR A 77 -0.31 -3.32 -9.08
C THR A 77 0.40 -2.83 -7.82
N VAL A 78 1.54 -2.16 -7.96
CA VAL A 78 2.27 -1.52 -6.85
C VAL A 78 1.39 -0.47 -6.18
N MET A 79 0.85 0.50 -6.93
CA MET A 79 0.02 1.56 -6.36
C MET A 79 -1.17 0.99 -5.59
N ALA A 80 -1.93 0.07 -6.17
CA ALA A 80 -3.07 -0.54 -5.51
C ALA A 80 -2.67 -1.31 -4.23
N THR A 81 -1.52 -1.97 -4.25
CA THR A 81 -0.98 -2.70 -3.09
C THR A 81 -0.59 -1.75 -1.97
N GLU A 82 0.14 -0.67 -2.26
CA GLU A 82 0.54 0.35 -1.29
C GLU A 82 -0.68 1.04 -0.65
N PHE A 83 -1.68 1.41 -1.47
CA PHE A 83 -2.93 1.96 -0.94
C PHE A 83 -3.68 0.95 -0.07
N ALA A 84 -3.71 -0.33 -0.46
CA ALA A 84 -4.34 -1.36 0.37
C ALA A 84 -3.61 -1.57 1.70
N ILE A 85 -2.27 -1.47 1.72
CA ILE A 85 -1.47 -1.51 2.94
C ILE A 85 -1.83 -0.32 3.84
N CYS A 86 -1.80 0.90 3.30
CA CYS A 86 -2.14 2.11 4.06
C CYS A 86 -3.57 2.11 4.60
N ALA A 87 -4.52 1.51 3.88
CA ALA A 87 -5.93 1.52 4.24
C ALA A 87 -6.36 0.40 5.20
N THR A 88 -5.51 -0.62 5.43
CA THR A 88 -5.89 -1.80 6.20
C THR A 88 -5.08 -1.96 7.49
N PRO A 89 -5.69 -2.46 8.58
CA PRO A 89 -4.95 -2.77 9.80
C PRO A 89 -3.79 -3.72 9.51
N ALA A 90 -2.63 -3.39 10.09
CA ALA A 90 -1.37 -4.13 9.93
C ALA A 90 -0.92 -4.35 8.47
N GLY A 91 -1.42 -3.55 7.51
CA GLY A 91 -1.06 -3.70 6.09
C GLY A 91 -1.61 -4.95 5.41
N SER A 92 -2.57 -5.63 6.04
CA SER A 92 -3.11 -6.93 5.59
C SER A 92 -3.75 -6.94 4.19
N GLY A 93 -4.14 -5.76 3.68
CA GLY A 93 -4.67 -5.57 2.33
C GLY A 93 -3.61 -5.72 1.24
N GLY A 94 -2.32 -5.54 1.55
CA GLY A 94 -1.23 -5.64 0.58
C GLY A 94 -1.16 -7.00 -0.12
N PRO A 95 -0.97 -8.11 0.61
CA PRO A 95 -0.92 -9.45 0.02
C PRO A 95 -2.17 -9.79 -0.80
N LEU A 96 -3.34 -9.34 -0.34
CA LEU A 96 -4.63 -9.60 -0.98
C LEU A 96 -4.77 -8.82 -2.30
N ALA A 97 -4.50 -7.52 -2.29
CA ALA A 97 -4.56 -6.67 -3.49
C ALA A 97 -3.57 -7.16 -4.55
N HIS A 98 -2.34 -7.47 -4.13
CA HIS A 98 -1.29 -7.97 -5.02
C HIS A 98 -1.68 -9.32 -5.64
N ALA A 99 -2.10 -10.29 -4.82
CA ALA A 99 -2.48 -11.61 -5.30
C ALA A 99 -3.72 -11.57 -6.20
N TRP A 100 -4.70 -10.73 -5.89
CA TRP A 100 -5.91 -10.58 -6.69
C TRP A 100 -5.62 -9.98 -8.06
N LEU A 101 -4.81 -8.90 -8.12
CA LEU A 101 -4.44 -8.25 -9.38
C LEU A 101 -3.57 -9.15 -10.28
N LEU A 102 -2.71 -9.98 -9.71
CA LEU A 102 -1.95 -10.96 -10.49
C LEU A 102 -2.82 -12.14 -10.93
N ARG A 103 -3.79 -12.55 -10.12
CA ARG A 103 -4.76 -13.58 -10.51
C ARG A 103 -5.61 -13.18 -11.70
N GLN A 104 -6.01 -11.91 -11.79
CA GLN A 104 -6.69 -11.38 -12.99
C GLN A 104 -5.86 -11.51 -14.27
N ARG A 105 -4.54 -11.75 -14.14
CA ARG A 105 -3.60 -11.91 -15.25
C ARG A 105 -3.19 -13.36 -15.47
N GLY A 106 -3.96 -14.31 -14.92
CA GLY A 106 -3.74 -15.75 -15.10
C GLY A 106 -2.74 -16.39 -14.13
N VAL A 107 -2.26 -15.66 -13.12
CA VAL A 107 -1.34 -16.22 -12.12
C VAL A 107 -2.14 -16.98 -11.06
N ALA A 108 -1.79 -18.24 -10.81
CA ALA A 108 -2.38 -19.01 -9.72
C ALA A 108 -2.12 -18.32 -8.36
N THR A 109 -3.13 -18.27 -7.48
CA THR A 109 -3.06 -17.56 -6.19
C THR A 109 -1.85 -17.93 -5.33
N PRO A 110 -1.44 -19.21 -5.18
CA PRO A 110 -0.24 -19.55 -4.41
C PRO A 110 1.03 -18.94 -5.01
N ARG A 111 1.14 -18.91 -6.34
CA ARG A 111 2.28 -18.31 -7.05
C ARG A 111 2.29 -16.79 -6.94
N ALA A 112 1.10 -16.16 -6.94
CA ALA A 112 0.96 -14.72 -6.75
C ALA A 112 1.33 -14.28 -5.32
N LEU A 113 0.98 -15.09 -4.31
CA LEU A 113 1.37 -14.87 -2.91
C LEU A 113 2.86 -15.11 -2.69
N ALA A 114 3.44 -16.14 -3.32
CA ALA A 114 4.89 -16.36 -3.29
C ALA A 114 5.66 -15.19 -3.91
N LEU A 115 5.15 -14.64 -5.02
CA LEU A 115 5.74 -13.46 -5.64
C LEU A 115 5.65 -12.23 -4.73
N TYR A 116 4.52 -12.03 -4.03
CA TYR A 116 4.39 -10.97 -3.03
C TYR A 116 5.40 -11.14 -1.89
N ALA A 117 5.54 -12.36 -1.37
CA ALA A 117 6.50 -12.64 -0.30
C ALA A 117 7.94 -12.35 -0.75
N ALA A 118 8.31 -12.72 -1.98
CA ALA A 118 9.62 -12.42 -2.55
C ALA A 118 9.85 -10.95 -2.88
N ASP A 119 8.79 -10.17 -3.12
CA ASP A 119 8.90 -8.73 -3.37
C ASP A 119 9.08 -7.91 -2.08
N GLN A 120 8.59 -8.43 -0.94
CA GLN A 120 8.58 -7.76 0.36
C GLN A 120 9.71 -8.20 1.32
N TYR A 121 10.49 -9.22 0.96
CA TYR A 121 11.63 -9.73 1.72
C TYR A 121 12.94 -9.19 1.16
#